data_AF-A0A7S0BUX3-F1
#
_entry.id   AF-A0A7S0BUX3-F1
#
_cell.length_a   1.000
_cell.length_b   1.000
_cell.length_c   1.000
_cell.angle_alpha   90.00
_cell.angle_beta   90.00
_cell.angle_gamma   90.00
#
_symmetry.space_group_name_H-M   'P 1'
#
loop_
_entity.id
_entity.type
_entity.pdbx_description
1 polymer ?
#
loop_
_entity_poly.entity_id
_entity_poly.type
_entity_poly.pdbx_seq_one_letter_code
_entity_poly.pdbx_strand_id
1 'polypeptide(L)'
;AMVLGLAHSLSRYKLKFSPDKVDTMIVQAIGLLDDLDKELNTYAMRLKEWYGWHFPEMVKIINDNVKYAQVVARMKIRSNAKGLDFKDVLEEEVEEELKEAAEVSMGTEISD
;
A
#
# COMPACT_ATOMS: atom_id res chain seq x y z
N ALA A 1 40.00 -6.89 -22.95
CA ALA A 1 38.52 -6.90 -22.83
C ALA A 1 37.87 -8.11 -23.53
N MET A 2 38.21 -8.42 -24.79
CA MET A 2 37.55 -9.49 -25.57
C MET A 2 37.76 -10.92 -25.03
N VAL A 3 38.96 -11.23 -24.52
CA VAL A 3 39.31 -12.57 -23.98
C VAL A 3 38.51 -12.92 -22.72
N LEU A 4 38.25 -11.93 -21.84
CA LEU A 4 37.48 -12.14 -20.62
C LEU A 4 35.99 -12.41 -20.92
N GLY A 5 35.43 -11.70 -21.91
CA GLY A 5 34.06 -11.94 -22.38
C GLY A 5 33.88 -13.32 -23.02
N LEU A 6 34.89 -13.77 -23.79
CA LEU A 6 34.89 -15.11 -24.38
C LEU A 6 35.00 -16.21 -23.31
N ALA A 7 35.88 -16.03 -22.33
CA ALA A 7 36.03 -16.96 -21.21
C ALA A 7 34.74 -17.04 -20.35
N HIS A 8 34.11 -15.90 -20.05
CA HIS A 8 32.85 -15.86 -19.32
C HIS A 8 31.68 -16.47 -20.10
N SER A 9 31.58 -16.23 -21.41
CA SER A 9 30.52 -16.81 -22.24
C SER A 9 30.68 -18.32 -22.40
N LEU A 10 31.90 -18.83 -22.62
CA LEU A 10 32.17 -20.27 -22.67
C LEU A 10 31.87 -20.96 -21.33
N SER A 11 32.24 -20.32 -20.21
CA SER A 11 31.97 -20.83 -18.86
C SER A 11 30.46 -20.87 -18.56
N ARG A 12 29.72 -19.80 -18.87
CA ARG A 12 28.26 -19.75 -18.73
C ARG A 12 27.54 -20.75 -19.64
N TYR A 13 28.06 -20.99 -20.85
CA TYR A 13 27.50 -21.98 -21.78
C TYR A 13 27.66 -23.42 -21.28
N LYS A 14 28.75 -23.72 -20.55
CA LYS A 14 28.95 -25.04 -19.92
C LYS A 14 28.16 -25.19 -18.62
N LEU A 15 28.10 -24.13 -17.81
CA LEU A 15 27.40 -24.08 -16.52
C LEU A 15 25.97 -23.53 -16.64
N LYS A 16 25.21 -23.91 -17.69
CA LYS A 16 23.93 -23.29 -18.13
C LYS A 16 22.93 -22.96 -17.01
N PHE A 17 23.03 -23.65 -15.88
CA PHE A 17 22.27 -23.35 -14.66
C PHE A 17 23.22 -23.42 -13.46
N SER A 18 23.40 -22.32 -12.74
CA SER A 18 24.09 -22.29 -11.45
C SER A 18 23.02 -22.09 -10.37
N PRO A 19 22.73 -23.12 -9.56
CA PRO A 19 21.72 -23.04 -8.50
C PRO A 19 22.02 -21.91 -7.52
N ASP A 20 23.30 -21.69 -7.22
CA ASP A 20 23.76 -20.66 -6.26
C ASP A 20 23.30 -19.25 -6.63
N LYS A 21 23.21 -18.93 -7.93
CA LYS A 21 22.71 -17.62 -8.37
C LYS A 21 21.21 -17.46 -8.16
N VAL A 22 20.45 -18.52 -8.34
CA VAL A 22 19.00 -18.51 -8.08
C VAL A 22 18.76 -18.33 -6.58
N ASP A 23 19.53 -19.02 -5.75
CA ASP A 23 19.42 -18.90 -4.29
C ASP A 23 19.75 -17.49 -3.81
N THR A 24 20.77 -16.83 -4.39
CA THR A 24 21.04 -15.41 -4.06
C THR A 24 19.88 -14.47 -4.43
N MET A 25 19.18 -14.73 -5.55
CA MET A 25 18.02 -13.92 -5.95
C MET A 25 16.83 -14.17 -5.02
N ILE A 26 16.62 -15.41 -4.57
CA ILE A 26 15.55 -15.74 -3.62
C ILE A 26 15.79 -15.04 -2.27
N VAL A 27 17.02 -15.09 -1.74
CA VAL A 27 17.37 -14.40 -0.48
C VAL A 27 17.14 -12.88 -0.61
N GLN A 28 17.54 -12.29 -1.74
CA GLN A 28 17.28 -10.87 -2.01
C GLN A 28 15.79 -10.54 -2.11
N ALA A 29 14.99 -11.39 -2.76
CA ALA A 29 13.56 -11.19 -2.89
C ALA A 29 12.83 -11.27 -1.55
N ILE A 30 13.23 -12.20 -0.66
CA ILE A 30 12.67 -12.31 0.69
C ILE A 30 13.03 -11.07 1.51
N GLY A 31 14.29 -10.63 1.48
CA GLY A 31 14.71 -9.41 2.18
C GLY A 31 13.96 -8.17 1.69
N LEU A 32 13.74 -8.06 0.37
CA LEU A 32 12.96 -6.97 -0.21
C LEU A 32 11.49 -7.02 0.23
N LEU A 33 10.90 -8.21 0.38
CA LEU A 33 9.54 -8.37 0.87
C LEU A 33 9.40 -7.86 2.31
N ASP A 34 10.35 -8.21 3.19
CA ASP A 34 10.36 -7.75 4.58
C ASP A 34 10.53 -6.22 4.70
N ASP A 35 11.32 -5.62 3.81
CA ASP A 35 11.52 -4.17 3.79
C ASP A 35 10.29 -3.43 3.24
N LEU A 36 9.65 -3.97 2.19
CA LEU A 36 8.39 -3.45 1.68
C LEU A 36 7.29 -3.44 2.74
N ASP A 37 7.17 -4.49 3.56
CA ASP A 37 6.15 -4.53 4.62
C ASP A 37 6.35 -3.42 5.67
N LYS A 38 7.60 -3.12 6.04
CA LYS A 38 7.92 -2.02 6.96
C LYS A 38 7.61 -0.65 6.35
N GLU A 39 8.01 -0.45 5.10
CA GLU A 39 7.76 0.80 4.38
C GLU A 39 6.26 1.03 4.17
N LEU A 40 5.52 -0.01 3.78
CA LEU A 40 4.08 0.05 3.58
C LEU A 40 3.36 0.46 4.86
N ASN A 41 3.75 -0.11 6.01
CA ASN A 41 3.15 0.28 7.28
C ASN A 41 3.49 1.75 7.66
N THR A 42 4.73 2.18 7.38
CA THR A 42 5.15 3.56 7.63
C THR A 42 4.35 4.55 6.77
N TYR A 43 4.15 4.24 5.49
CA TYR A 43 3.32 5.05 4.60
C TYR A 43 1.85 5.04 4.99
N ALA A 44 1.32 3.89 5.44
CA ALA A 44 -0.05 3.80 5.91
C ALA A 44 -0.30 4.65 7.15
N MET A 45 0.61 4.60 8.13
CA MET A 45 0.53 5.46 9.32
C MET A 45 0.62 6.94 8.93
N ARG A 46 1.50 7.29 8.00
CA ARG A 46 1.63 8.67 7.50
C ARG A 46 0.35 9.16 6.80
N LEU A 47 -0.29 8.30 6.02
CA LEU A 47 -1.53 8.61 5.32
C LEU A 47 -2.69 8.75 6.32
N LYS A 48 -2.75 7.92 7.37
CA LYS A 48 -3.72 8.05 8.48
C LYS A 48 -3.55 9.37 9.23
N GLU A 49 -2.32 9.79 9.52
CA GLU A 49 -2.06 11.09 10.14
C GLU A 49 -2.46 12.26 9.24
N TRP A 50 -2.12 12.19 7.95
CA TRP A 50 -2.38 13.27 7.02
C TRP A 50 -3.88 13.46 6.76
N TYR A 51 -4.58 12.38 6.46
CA TYR A 51 -6.03 12.43 6.24
C TYR A 51 -6.81 12.59 7.55
N GLY A 52 -6.22 12.20 8.69
CA GLY A 52 -6.81 12.41 10.02
C GLY A 52 -7.07 13.88 10.36
N TRP A 53 -6.39 14.84 9.73
CA TRP A 53 -6.74 16.27 9.86
C TRP A 53 -8.12 16.57 9.27
N HIS A 54 -8.46 15.93 8.15
CA HIS A 54 -9.74 16.11 7.47
C HIS A 54 -10.84 15.22 8.04
N PHE A 55 -10.51 13.97 8.37
CA PHE A 55 -11.46 12.98 8.88
C PHE A 55 -10.80 12.07 9.95
N PRO A 56 -10.71 12.53 11.21
CA PRO A 56 -10.01 11.80 12.27
C PRO A 56 -10.72 10.51 12.71
N GLU A 57 -12.05 10.46 12.60
CA GLU A 57 -12.87 9.33 13.06
C GLU A 57 -12.68 8.08 12.19
N MET A 58 -12.38 8.27 10.90
CA MET A 58 -12.14 7.16 9.97
C MET A 58 -10.96 6.27 10.38
N VAL A 59 -9.98 6.82 11.10
CA VAL A 59 -8.83 6.05 11.59
C VAL A 59 -9.25 5.00 12.62
N LYS A 60 -10.33 5.25 13.38
CA LYS A 60 -10.87 4.31 14.37
C LYS A 60 -11.82 3.29 13.74
N ILE A 61 -12.57 3.70 12.72
CA ILE A 61 -13.55 2.87 12.03
C ILE A 61 -12.83 1.82 11.15
N ILE A 62 -11.82 2.25 10.38
CA ILE A 62 -11.11 1.37 9.45
C ILE A 62 -9.71 1.03 9.98
N ASN A 63 -9.57 -0.18 10.51
CA ASN A 63 -8.29 -0.69 11.00
C ASN A 63 -7.33 -1.07 9.87
N ASP A 64 -7.84 -1.63 8.78
CA ASP A 64 -7.05 -2.08 7.63
C ASP A 64 -6.50 -0.91 6.80
N ASN A 65 -5.17 -0.84 6.71
CA ASN A 65 -4.43 0.18 5.99
C ASN A 65 -4.77 0.22 4.49
N VAL A 66 -5.01 -0.94 3.86
CA VAL A 66 -5.30 -1.02 2.42
C VAL A 66 -6.70 -0.51 2.14
N LYS A 67 -7.69 -0.93 2.93
CA LYS A 67 -9.06 -0.43 2.84
C LYS A 67 -9.13 1.07 3.11
N TYR A 68 -8.38 1.56 4.11
CA TYR A 68 -8.30 2.98 4.42
C TYR A 68 -7.81 3.79 3.21
N ALA A 69 -6.73 3.35 2.55
CA ALA A 69 -6.22 4.02 1.35
C ALA A 69 -7.22 4.00 0.18
N GLN A 70 -7.93 2.90 -0.03
CA GLN A 70 -8.95 2.78 -1.09
C GLN A 70 -10.14 3.72 -0.85
N VAL A 71 -10.58 3.85 0.41
CA VAL A 71 -11.66 4.76 0.80
C VAL A 71 -11.24 6.22 0.62
N VAL A 72 -10.03 6.59 1.08
CA VAL A 72 -9.48 7.95 0.87
C VAL A 72 -9.42 8.30 -0.63
N ALA A 73 -8.97 7.36 -1.46
CA ALA A 73 -8.86 7.57 -2.91
C ALA A 73 -10.21 7.77 -3.62
N ARG A 74 -11.26 7.06 -3.17
CA ARG A 74 -12.62 7.20 -3.71
C ARG A 74 -13.31 8.46 -3.18
N MET A 75 -13.28 8.67 -1.86
CA MET A 75 -14.04 9.72 -1.18
C MET A 75 -13.47 11.11 -1.48
N LYS A 76 -12.14 11.27 -1.45
CA LYS A 76 -11.40 12.55 -1.46
C LYS A 76 -11.86 13.50 -0.35
N ILE A 77 -13.04 14.11 -0.50
CA ILE A 77 -13.64 15.08 0.42
C ILE A 77 -14.84 14.44 1.13
N ARG A 78 -14.97 14.69 2.44
CA ARG A 78 -16.10 14.24 3.29
C ARG A 78 -17.49 14.48 2.70
N SER A 79 -17.70 15.58 1.98
CA SER A 79 -18.98 15.91 1.33
C SER A 79 -19.42 14.89 0.28
N ASN A 80 -18.45 14.19 -0.32
CA ASN A 80 -18.70 13.17 -1.34
C ASN A 80 -19.03 11.80 -0.74
N ALA A 81 -18.87 11.61 0.58
CA ALA A 81 -19.17 10.36 1.27
C ALA A 81 -20.64 9.92 1.09
N LYS A 82 -21.56 10.87 0.96
CA LYS A 82 -23.00 10.59 0.79
C LYS A 82 -23.37 10.09 -0.59
N GLY A 83 -22.60 10.45 -1.62
CA GLY A 83 -22.89 10.12 -3.01
C GLY A 83 -22.17 8.89 -3.54
N LEU A 84 -21.25 8.33 -2.76
CA LEU A 84 -20.42 7.19 -3.15
C LEU A 84 -20.82 5.93 -2.36
N ASP A 85 -20.84 4.81 -3.07
CA ASP A 85 -21.00 3.48 -2.48
C ASP A 85 -19.62 2.85 -2.26
N PHE A 86 -19.41 2.34 -1.04
CA PHE A 86 -18.16 1.69 -0.63
C PHE A 86 -18.25 0.17 -0.56
N LYS A 87 -19.35 -0.42 -1.05
CA LYS A 87 -19.68 -1.86 -0.99
C LYS A 87 -18.61 -2.81 -1.54
N ASP A 88 -17.73 -2.36 -2.44
CA ASP A 88 -16.63 -3.20 -2.94
C ASP A 88 -15.45 -3.34 -1.96
N VAL A 89 -15.34 -2.40 -1.01
CA VAL A 89 -14.17 -2.19 -0.15
C VAL A 89 -14.49 -2.45 1.31
N LEU A 90 -15.69 -2.05 1.74
CA LEU A 90 -16.17 -2.12 3.12
C LEU A 90 -17.42 -2.98 3.22
N GLU A 91 -17.60 -3.56 4.41
CA GLU A 91 -18.85 -4.21 4.80
C GLU A 91 -19.92 -3.14 5.07
N GLU A 92 -21.19 -3.51 4.88
CA GLU A 92 -22.31 -2.56 4.92
C GLU A 92 -22.44 -1.85 6.29
N GLU A 93 -22.11 -2.55 7.38
CA GLU A 93 -22.08 -2.00 8.75
C GLU A 93 -21.02 -0.88 8.90
N VAL A 94 -19.81 -1.12 8.38
CA VAL A 94 -18.70 -0.14 8.44
C VAL A 94 -18.95 1.05 7.51
N GLU A 95 -19.66 0.82 6.40
CA GLU A 95 -20.06 1.88 5.49
C GLU A 95 -21.10 2.83 6.10
N GLU A 96 -22.10 2.31 6.82
CA GLU A 96 -23.07 3.12 7.56
C GLU A 96 -22.39 3.95 8.65
N GLU A 97 -21.52 3.34 9.47
CA GLU A 97 -20.75 4.05 10.49
C GLU A 97 -19.88 5.17 9.88
N LEU A 98 -19.27 4.92 8.72
CA LEU A 98 -18.46 5.92 8.03
C LEU A 98 -19.29 7.09 7.49
N LYS A 99 -20.50 6.82 6.97
CA LYS A 99 -21.43 7.85 6.50
C LYS A 99 -21.96 8.70 7.64
N GLU A 100 -22.30 8.09 8.77
CA GLU A 100 -22.71 8.82 9.99
C GLU A 100 -21.56 9.67 10.55
N ALA A 101 -20.36 9.10 10.65
CA ALA A 101 -19.17 9.81 11.11
C ALA A 101 -18.82 10.97 10.17
N ALA A 102 -19.02 10.84 8.86
CA ALA A 102 -18.76 11.94 7.92
C ALA A 102 -19.67 13.17 8.15
N GLU A 103 -20.90 12.96 8.65
CA GLU A 103 -21.82 14.05 9.01
C GLU A 103 -21.40 14.75 10.31
N VAL A 104 -20.96 13.99 11.31
CA VAL A 104 -20.62 14.49 12.65
C VAL A 104 -19.14 14.89 12.77
N SER A 105 -18.33 14.61 11.74
CA SER A 105 -16.88 14.75 11.80
C SER A 105 -16.42 16.15 12.18
N MET A 106 -15.53 16.19 13.17
CA MET A 106 -14.86 17.39 13.68
C MET A 106 -13.60 17.79 12.89
N GLY A 107 -13.29 17.12 11.78
CA GLY A 107 -12.10 17.40 10.99
C GLY A 107 -12.19 18.69 10.18
N THR A 108 -11.02 19.25 9.82
CA THR A 108 -10.92 20.52 9.09
C THR A 108 -11.21 20.34 7.61
N GLU A 109 -11.84 21.32 6.97
CA GLU A 109 -11.96 21.33 5.50
C GLU A 109 -10.60 21.48 4.84
N ILE A 110 -10.36 20.67 3.81
CA ILE A 110 -9.17 20.73 2.98
C ILE A 110 -9.55 21.35 1.64
N SER A 111 -8.61 22.06 1.02
CA SER A 111 -8.76 22.50 -0.37
C SER A 111 -8.77 21.28 -1.29
N ASP A 112 -9.48 21.39 -2.41
CA ASP A 112 -9.35 20.49 -3.57
C ASP A 112 -7.90 20.37 -4.04
#